data_AF-A0A5K1GAY2-F1
#
_entry.id   AF-A0A5K1GAY2-F1
#
_cell.length_a   1.000
_cell.length_b   1.000
_cell.length_c   1.000
_cell.angle_alpha   90.00
_cell.angle_beta   90.00
_cell.angle_gamma   90.00
#
_symmetry.space_group_name_H-M   'P 1'
#
loop_
_entity.id
_entity.type
_entity.pdbx_description
1 polymer ?
#
loop_
_entity_poly.entity_id
_entity_poly.type
_entity_poly.pdbx_seq_one_letter_code
_entity_poly.pdbx_strand_id
1 'polypeptide(L)' 'ALKTRGNTPKYGLIFHSSFIGRASARNKGRLARYLANKCSIASRIDCFS' A
#
# COMPACT_ATOMS: atom_id res chain seq x y z
N ALA A 1 0.23 18.16 0.21
CA ALA A 1 0.04 17.28 -0.97
C ALA A 1 -1.25 17.62 -1.69
N LEU A 2 -2.44 17.17 -1.24
CA LEU A 2 -3.69 17.41 -1.98
C LEU A 2 -4.10 18.89 -2.06
N LYS A 3 -4.10 19.61 -0.93
CA LYS A 3 -4.43 21.05 -0.88
C LYS A 3 -3.43 21.92 -1.67
N THR A 4 -2.19 21.47 -1.78
CA THR A 4 -1.09 22.19 -2.43
C THR A 4 -0.75 21.65 -3.82
N ARG A 5 -1.58 20.76 -4.40
CA ARG A 5 -1.36 20.06 -5.68
C ARG A 5 0.02 19.39 -5.83
N GLY A 6 0.63 18.99 -4.72
CA GLY A 6 1.90 18.27 -4.69
C GLY A 6 1.72 16.75 -4.75
N ASN A 7 2.82 16.03 -4.98
CA ASN A 7 2.84 14.58 -5.00
C ASN A 7 2.27 13.98 -3.71
N THR A 8 1.39 13.00 -3.87
CA THR A 8 0.76 12.30 -2.75
C THR A 8 1.67 11.21 -2.19
N PRO A 9 1.58 10.91 -0.88
CA PRO A 9 2.33 9.81 -0.28
C PRO A 9 1.89 8.46 -0.88
N LYS A 10 2.87 7.60 -1.21
CA LYS A 10 2.62 6.31 -1.91
C LYS A 10 2.39 5.10 -1.01
N TYR A 11 2.80 5.16 0.26
CA TYR A 11 2.93 3.96 1.10
C TYR A 11 2.00 3.91 2.30
N GLY A 12 1.58 5.05 2.86
CA GLY A 12 0.71 5.08 4.04
C GLY A 12 1.21 4.17 5.18
N LEU A 13 0.27 3.55 5.89
CA LEU A 13 0.55 2.66 7.03
C LEU A 13 1.15 1.31 6.64
N ILE A 14 0.95 0.86 5.39
CA ILE A 14 1.45 -0.44 4.92
C ILE A 14 2.96 -0.45 4.69
N PHE A 15 3.65 0.69 4.75
CA PHE A 15 5.09 0.79 4.51
C PHE A 15 5.93 -0.13 5.40
N HIS A 16 5.49 -0.34 6.65
CA HIS A 16 6.19 -1.20 7.63
C HIS A 16 5.97 -2.69 7.39
N SER A 17 5.15 -3.07 6.41
CA SER A 17 5.03 -4.47 6.00
C SER A 17 6.38 -5.00 5.52
N SER A 18 6.74 -6.19 6.00
CA SER A 18 7.94 -6.91 5.59
C SER A 18 8.03 -7.14 4.07
N PHE A 19 6.89 -7.25 3.37
CA PHE A 19 6.84 -7.34 1.91
C PHE A 19 7.35 -6.07 1.21
N ILE A 20 6.98 -4.90 1.70
CA ILE A 20 7.41 -3.61 1.12
C ILE A 20 8.84 -3.29 1.53
N GLY A 21 9.25 -3.63 2.75
CA GLY A 21 10.62 -3.46 3.24
C GLY A 21 11.66 -4.19 2.37
N ARG A 22 11.34 -5.40 1.91
CA ARG A 22 12.21 -6.25 1.07
C ARG A 22 12.27 -5.84 -0.41
N ALA A 23 11.34 -5.03 -0.90
CA ALA A 23 11.29 -4.65 -2.30
C ALA A 23 12.37 -3.63 -2.70
N SER A 24 12.85 -3.70 -3.93
CA SER A 24 13.78 -2.70 -4.48
C SER A 24 13.14 -1.31 -4.48
N ALA A 25 13.93 -0.25 -4.29
CA ALA A 25 13.43 1.13 -4.14
C ALA A 25 12.51 1.57 -5.29
N ARG A 26 12.80 1.17 -6.52
CA ARG A 26 11.98 1.43 -7.72
C ARG A 26 10.61 0.76 -7.64
N ASN A 27 10.53 -0.43 -7.06
CA ASN A 27 9.34 -1.27 -7.05
C ASN A 27 8.47 -1.12 -5.80
N LYS A 28 8.99 -0.53 -4.71
CA LYS A 28 8.23 -0.31 -3.47
C LYS A 28 6.85 0.31 -3.72
N GLY A 29 6.75 1.31 -4.60
CA GLY A 29 5.48 1.98 -4.91
C GLY A 29 4.48 1.09 -5.64
N ARG A 30 4.96 0.23 -6.54
CA ARG A 30 4.11 -0.73 -7.28
C ARG A 30 3.64 -1.84 -6.35
N LEU A 31 4.54 -2.35 -5.51
CA LEU A 31 4.23 -3.41 -4.56
C LEU A 31 3.25 -2.95 -3.49
N ALA A 32 3.40 -1.72 -2.97
CA ALA A 32 2.47 -1.16 -2.00
C ALA A 32 1.03 -1.07 -2.54
N ARG A 33 0.86 -0.66 -3.80
CA ARG A 33 -0.45 -0.64 -4.46
C ARG A 33 -1.04 -2.04 -4.64
N TYR A 34 -0.21 -2.99 -5.07
CA TYR A 34 -0.65 -4.38 -5.24
C TYR A 34 -1.10 -5.00 -3.91
N LEU A 35 -0.31 -4.80 -2.85
CA LEU A 35 -0.61 -5.29 -1.52
C LEU A 35 -1.90 -4.69 -0.97
N ALA A 36 -2.09 -3.37 -1.08
CA ALA A 36 -3.31 -2.70 -0.62
C ALA A 36 -4.58 -3.28 -1.27
N ASN A 37 -4.53 -3.59 -2.57
CA ASN A 37 -5.66 -4.21 -3.28
C ASN A 37 -5.96 -5.62 -2.77
N LYS A 38 -4.93 -6.43 -2.51
CA LYS A 38 -5.12 -7.79 -1.97
C LYS A 38 -5.64 -7.75 -0.53
N CYS A 39 -5.09 -6.88 0.30
CA CYS A 39 -5.59 -6.67 1.66
C CYS A 39 -7.04 -6.21 1.69
N SER A 40 -7.46 -5.31 0.79
CA SER A 40 -8.86 -4.83 0.72
C SER A 40 -9.87 -5.96 0.45
N ILE A 41 -9.50 -6.92 -0.39
CA ILE A 41 -10.35 -8.10 -0.66
C ILE A 41 -10.36 -9.02 0.56
N ALA A 42 -9.16 -9.36 1.07
CA ALA A 42 -9.03 -10.24 2.23
C ALA A 42 -9.76 -9.70 3.46
N SER A 43 -9.64 -8.40 3.76
CA SER A 43 -10.30 -7.77 4.90
C SER A 43 -11.82 -7.78 4.80
N ARG A 44 -12.39 -7.76 3.58
CA ARG A 44 -13.84 -7.87 3.40
C ARG A 44 -14.32 -9.30 3.63
N ILE A 45 -13.58 -10.28 3.13
CA ILE A 45 -13.89 -11.70 3.36
C ILE A 45 -13.82 -12.00 4.86
N ASP A 46 -12.74 -11.58 5.53
CA ASP A 46 -12.52 -11.82 6.96
C ASP A 46 -13.58 -11.14 7.86
N CYS A 47 -14.15 -10.02 7.41
CA CYS A 47 -15.15 -9.27 8.19
C CYS A 47 -16.59 -9.79 8.01
N PHE A 48 -16.93 -10.33 6.83
CA PHE A 48 -18.31 -10.69 6.47
C PHE A 48 -18.55 -12.18 6.27
N SER A 49 -17.50 -13.00 6.34
CA SER A 49 -17.59 -14.46 6.19
C SER A 49 -17.56 -15.19 7.53
#